data_AF-A0A0M0JQC7-F1
#
_entry.id   AF-A0A0M0JQC7-F1
#
_cell.length_a   1.000
_cell.length_b   1.000
_cell.length_c   1.000
_cell.angle_alpha   90.00
_cell.angle_beta   90.00
_cell.angle_gamma   90.00
#
_symmetry.space_group_name_H-M   'P 1'
#
loop_
_entity.id
_entity.type
_entity.pdbx_description
1 polymer ?
#
loop_
_entity_poly.entity_id
_entity_poly.type
_entity_poly.pdbx_seq_one_letter_code
_entity_poly.pdbx_strand_id
1 'polypeptide(L)'
;MVPWGNAYYDSALLTNAGCPNGTEPYPYNRNRYTCWAGLCNSTTDAPPDCFNGTMLCQHGPGECAGNSIENCAKFSYPSQPLYTSFVYCFEASCTYDSDNPFNSTCNTSAAFLEQCGAYAGIDAAPIIACFEDATLTAQLDLAAAHQTAALGTSKLGTPWVLVNGEPLDDTDDLLSAVCDAWSAQDGAVVPSGCPGAPVSPYDWKTWQEGATLGVGIGGGLLLGLLVALFVVRCRRKKESGAGGVPLLPGEVLRGVAF
;
A
#
# COMPACT_ATOMS: atom_id res chain seq x y z
N MET A 1 -0.03 -0.50 -1.48
CA MET A 1 -0.35 0.28 -2.67
C MET A 1 0.86 1.08 -3.15
N VAL A 2 0.72 1.76 -4.29
CA VAL A 2 1.55 2.88 -4.73
C VAL A 2 0.66 4.14 -4.70
N PRO A 3 0.81 5.02 -3.70
CA PRO A 3 0.10 6.31 -3.64
C PRO A 3 0.67 7.30 -4.67
N TRP A 4 -0.05 7.44 -5.79
CA TRP A 4 0.36 8.30 -6.91
C TRP A 4 -0.83 8.69 -7.80
N GLY A 5 -1.90 7.89 -7.80
CA GLY A 5 -3.11 8.17 -8.56
C GLY A 5 -2.88 8.25 -10.06
N ASN A 6 -3.53 9.24 -10.68
CA ASN A 6 -3.32 9.61 -12.07
C ASN A 6 -2.40 10.85 -12.19
N ALA A 7 -1.32 10.93 -11.41
CA ALA A 7 -0.36 12.02 -11.46
C ALA A 7 0.78 11.83 -12.49
N TYR A 8 1.46 12.91 -12.87
CA TYR A 8 2.71 12.89 -13.64
C TYR A 8 3.59 14.09 -13.28
N TYR A 9 4.89 14.02 -13.59
CA TYR A 9 5.77 15.19 -13.54
C TYR A 9 5.68 15.97 -14.85
N ASP A 10 5.25 17.22 -14.77
CA ASP A 10 5.25 18.15 -15.88
C ASP A 10 6.65 18.72 -16.10
N SER A 11 7.39 18.11 -17.02
CA SER A 11 8.78 18.48 -17.34
C SER A 11 8.95 19.02 -18.75
N ALA A 12 10.09 19.67 -19.00
CA ALA A 12 10.44 20.18 -20.32
C ALA A 12 10.51 19.08 -21.39
N LEU A 13 10.81 17.84 -20.99
CA LEU A 13 10.78 16.66 -21.87
C LEU A 13 9.43 16.52 -22.57
N LEU A 14 8.32 16.63 -21.84
CA LEU A 14 6.99 16.43 -22.38
C LEU A 14 6.64 17.50 -23.40
N THR A 15 7.03 18.75 -23.13
CA THR A 15 6.87 19.86 -24.08
C THR A 15 7.70 19.63 -25.36
N ASN A 16 8.96 19.22 -25.22
CA ASN A 16 9.84 18.94 -26.34
C ASN A 16 9.38 17.74 -27.18
N ALA A 17 8.75 16.75 -26.53
CA ALA A 17 8.15 15.59 -27.19
C ALA A 17 6.80 15.89 -27.86
N GLY A 18 6.28 17.12 -27.75
CA GLY A 18 5.00 17.51 -28.32
C GLY A 18 3.79 16.93 -27.58
N CYS A 19 3.96 16.53 -26.31
CA CYS A 19 2.83 16.11 -25.48
C CYS A 19 1.84 17.29 -25.31
N PRO A 20 0.52 17.06 -25.36
CA PRO A 20 -0.48 18.11 -25.15
C PRO A 20 -0.26 18.83 -23.81
N ASN A 21 -0.47 20.14 -23.76
CA ASN A 21 -0.44 20.90 -22.51
C ASN A 21 -1.83 20.91 -21.86
N GLY A 22 -1.90 21.04 -20.54
CA GLY A 22 -3.11 21.50 -19.88
C GLY A 22 -3.31 23.01 -20.10
N THR A 23 -4.42 23.52 -19.58
CA THR A 23 -4.76 24.94 -19.66
C THR A 23 -5.13 25.45 -18.29
N GLU A 24 -4.63 26.62 -17.93
CA GLU A 24 -5.04 27.28 -16.68
C GLU A 24 -6.56 27.50 -16.63
N PRO A 25 -7.19 27.40 -15.44
CA PRO A 25 -6.56 27.23 -14.12
C PRO A 25 -6.29 25.76 -13.73
N TYR A 26 -6.48 24.81 -14.64
CA TYR A 26 -6.34 23.37 -14.39
C TYR A 26 -5.26 22.77 -15.30
N PRO A 27 -3.98 22.85 -14.90
CA PRO A 27 -2.85 22.48 -15.75
C PRO A 27 -2.73 20.96 -16.01
N TYR A 28 -3.49 20.13 -15.31
CA TYR A 28 -3.54 18.69 -15.57
C TYR A 28 -4.14 18.39 -16.95
N ASN A 29 -3.53 17.48 -17.70
CA ASN A 29 -4.07 16.97 -18.95
C ASN A 29 -3.90 15.46 -19.05
N ARG A 30 -5.01 14.73 -19.24
CA ARG A 30 -5.00 13.27 -19.33
C ARG A 30 -4.17 12.73 -20.49
N ASN A 31 -4.17 13.40 -21.65
CA ASN A 31 -3.35 13.01 -22.79
C ASN A 31 -1.86 13.29 -22.53
N ARG A 32 -1.55 14.31 -21.72
CA ARG A 32 -0.18 14.58 -21.26
C ARG A 32 0.31 13.49 -20.31
N TYR A 33 -0.54 13.05 -19.37
CA TYR A 33 -0.28 11.89 -18.53
C TYR A 33 0.04 10.64 -19.38
N THR A 34 -0.80 10.32 -20.38
CA THR A 34 -0.56 9.17 -21.25
C THR A 34 0.74 9.30 -22.05
N CYS A 35 1.08 10.52 -22.48
CA CYS A 35 2.36 10.80 -23.15
C CYS A 35 3.55 10.57 -22.21
N TRP A 36 3.49 11.08 -20.98
CA TRP A 36 4.49 10.84 -19.93
C TRP A 36 4.65 9.34 -19.64
N ALA A 37 3.55 8.63 -19.42
CA ALA A 37 3.56 7.19 -19.18
C ALA A 37 4.12 6.40 -20.38
N GLY A 38 4.00 6.90 -21.62
CA GLY A 38 4.62 6.29 -22.78
C GLY A 38 6.13 6.53 -22.87
N LEU A 39 6.59 7.73 -22.50
CA LEU A 39 7.99 8.13 -22.59
C LEU A 39 8.85 7.66 -21.40
N CYS A 40 8.23 7.53 -20.23
CA CYS A 40 8.92 7.36 -18.95
C CYS A 40 8.73 5.96 -18.33
N ASN A 41 8.26 4.98 -19.12
CA ASN A 41 7.93 3.64 -18.63
C ASN A 41 9.10 2.68 -18.41
N SER A 42 10.34 3.14 -18.54
CA SER A 42 11.52 2.32 -18.30
C SER A 42 12.24 2.77 -17.03
N THR A 43 12.54 1.84 -16.13
CA THR A 43 13.36 2.12 -14.95
C THR A 43 14.86 2.16 -15.27
N THR A 44 15.28 1.65 -16.42
CA THR A 44 16.69 1.61 -16.87
C THR A 44 17.01 2.63 -17.96
N ASP A 45 16.03 2.97 -18.80
CA ASP A 45 16.22 3.72 -20.04
C ASP A 45 15.31 4.95 -20.16
N ALA A 46 14.57 5.32 -19.09
CA ALA A 46 13.79 6.55 -19.12
C ALA A 46 14.71 7.77 -19.34
N PRO A 47 14.29 8.74 -20.18
CA PRO A 47 14.98 10.01 -20.29
C PRO A 47 15.23 10.66 -18.91
N PRO A 48 16.40 11.27 -18.66
CA PRO A 48 16.75 11.83 -17.34
C PRO A 48 15.73 12.86 -16.81
N ASP A 49 15.05 13.58 -17.70
CA ASP A 49 14.09 14.63 -17.35
C ASP A 49 12.65 14.12 -17.14
N CYS A 50 12.42 12.80 -17.16
CA CYS A 50 11.09 12.22 -16.96
C CYS A 50 10.43 12.60 -15.63
N PHE A 51 11.23 12.86 -14.61
CA PHE A 51 10.76 13.13 -13.25
C PHE A 51 11.31 14.46 -12.70
N ASN A 52 11.83 15.30 -13.60
CA ASN A 52 12.41 16.61 -13.27
C ASN A 52 11.44 17.72 -13.68
N GLY A 53 10.44 17.97 -12.83
CA GLY A 53 9.37 18.91 -13.12
C GLY A 53 8.42 19.12 -11.96
N THR A 54 7.27 19.74 -12.21
CA THR A 54 6.22 19.91 -11.21
C THR A 54 5.30 18.69 -11.21
N MET A 55 5.07 18.09 -10.05
CA MET A 55 4.05 17.04 -9.92
C MET A 55 2.65 17.64 -10.14
N LEU A 56 1.90 17.09 -11.10
CA LEU A 56 0.50 17.43 -11.37
C LEU A 56 -0.37 16.21 -11.14
N CYS A 57 -1.40 16.35 -10.31
CA CYS A 57 -2.38 15.32 -10.00
C CYS A 57 -3.72 15.63 -10.68
N GLN A 58 -4.52 14.60 -10.96
CA GLN A 58 -5.76 14.72 -11.74
C GLN A 58 -6.79 15.63 -11.06
N HIS A 59 -6.81 15.60 -9.73
CA HIS A 59 -7.69 16.37 -8.88
C HIS A 59 -6.95 17.50 -8.13
N GLY A 60 -5.85 17.99 -8.71
CA GLY A 60 -5.15 19.17 -8.23
C GLY A 60 -4.26 18.96 -6.99
N PRO A 61 -3.82 20.04 -6.35
CA PRO A 61 -2.82 19.99 -5.28
C PRO A 61 -3.25 19.21 -4.03
N GLY A 62 -4.56 19.10 -3.76
CA GLY A 62 -5.06 18.33 -2.62
C GLY A 62 -4.83 16.83 -2.77
N GLU A 63 -5.08 16.26 -3.96
CA GLU A 63 -4.70 14.86 -4.28
C GLU A 63 -3.19 14.67 -4.17
N CYS A 64 -2.39 15.61 -4.69
CA CYS A 64 -0.94 15.55 -4.58
C CYS A 64 -0.47 15.49 -3.12
N ALA A 65 -1.02 16.32 -2.24
CA ALA A 65 -0.72 16.28 -0.82
C ALA A 65 -1.20 14.97 -0.16
N GLY A 66 -2.35 14.44 -0.57
CA GLY A 66 -2.86 13.14 -0.14
C GLY A 66 -1.91 12.00 -0.47
N ASN A 67 -1.48 11.90 -1.74
CA ASN A 67 -0.49 10.93 -2.21
C ASN A 67 0.80 11.00 -1.37
N SER A 68 1.31 12.21 -1.11
CA SER A 68 2.51 12.41 -0.28
C SER A 68 2.33 11.91 1.16
N ILE A 69 1.17 12.16 1.80
CA ILE A 69 0.86 11.69 3.15
C ILE A 69 0.78 10.16 3.20
N GLU A 70 0.12 9.53 2.22
CA GLU A 70 0.07 8.07 2.13
C GLU A 70 1.45 7.44 1.89
N ASN A 71 2.28 8.07 1.06
CA ASN A 71 3.67 7.68 0.85
C ASN A 71 4.47 7.75 2.16
N CYS A 72 4.29 8.82 2.94
CA CYS A 72 4.85 8.95 4.29
C CYS A 72 4.31 7.90 5.27
N ALA A 73 3.01 7.57 5.23
CA ALA A 73 2.45 6.52 6.06
C ALA A 73 3.08 5.16 5.77
N LYS A 74 3.22 4.81 4.49
CA LYS A 74 3.90 3.59 4.04
C LYS A 74 5.38 3.56 4.41
N PHE A 75 6.07 4.69 4.32
CA PHE A 75 7.48 4.82 4.71
C PHE A 75 7.68 4.64 6.22
N SER A 76 6.90 5.36 7.03
CA SER A 76 7.02 5.35 8.48
C SER A 76 6.55 4.04 9.12
N TYR A 77 5.57 3.36 8.50
CA TYR A 77 5.00 2.11 8.98
C TYR A 77 4.96 1.06 7.86
N PRO A 78 6.09 0.42 7.49
CA PRO A 78 6.16 -0.48 6.32
C PRO A 78 5.31 -1.74 6.44
N SER A 79 4.78 -2.05 7.63
CA SER A 79 3.81 -3.13 7.83
C SER A 79 2.49 -2.78 7.15
N GLN A 80 2.12 -3.58 6.14
CA GLN A 80 0.93 -3.31 5.33
C GLN A 80 -0.35 -3.08 6.13
N PRO A 81 -0.74 -3.96 7.07
CA PRO A 81 -1.97 -3.75 7.83
C PRO A 81 -2.01 -2.41 8.57
N LEU A 82 -0.85 -1.90 9.02
CA LEU A 82 -0.78 -0.63 9.75
C LEU A 82 -0.98 0.56 8.83
N TYR A 83 -0.16 0.70 7.78
CA TYR A 83 -0.30 1.86 6.89
C TYR A 83 -1.62 1.83 6.12
N THR A 84 -2.14 0.66 5.73
CA THR A 84 -3.44 0.63 5.02
C THR A 84 -4.61 0.99 5.93
N SER A 85 -4.54 0.65 7.23
CA SER A 85 -5.57 1.07 8.19
C SER A 85 -5.54 2.59 8.40
N PHE A 86 -4.34 3.18 8.45
CA PHE A 86 -4.19 4.63 8.51
C PHE A 86 -4.75 5.29 7.26
N VAL A 87 -4.35 4.82 6.08
CA VAL A 87 -4.80 5.37 4.80
C VAL A 87 -6.31 5.24 4.64
N TYR A 88 -6.91 4.10 5.00
CA TYR A 88 -8.37 3.95 4.99
C TYR A 88 -9.10 5.03 5.80
N CYS A 89 -8.59 5.38 6.98
CA CYS A 89 -9.13 6.49 7.76
C CYS A 89 -8.89 7.86 7.08
N PHE A 90 -7.68 8.07 6.56
CA PHE A 90 -7.28 9.34 5.94
C PHE A 90 -8.09 9.65 4.68
N GLU A 91 -8.27 8.66 3.80
CA GLU A 91 -9.05 8.73 2.57
C GLU A 91 -10.50 9.18 2.81
N ALA A 92 -11.08 8.81 3.95
CA ALA A 92 -12.43 9.24 4.33
C ALA A 92 -12.56 10.76 4.53
N SER A 93 -11.44 11.49 4.65
CA SER A 93 -11.42 12.96 4.71
C SER A 93 -11.32 13.63 3.35
N CYS A 94 -10.99 12.89 2.30
CA CYS A 94 -10.80 13.42 0.98
C CYS A 94 -12.16 13.65 0.32
N THR A 95 -12.37 14.89 -0.13
CA THR A 95 -13.63 15.32 -0.74
C THR A 95 -13.36 16.05 -2.04
N TYR A 96 -14.28 15.92 -3.00
CA TYR A 96 -14.27 16.69 -4.23
C TYR A 96 -14.95 18.03 -4.01
N ASP A 97 -14.44 19.06 -4.66
CA ASP A 97 -15.09 20.36 -4.72
C ASP A 97 -16.43 20.23 -5.46
N SER A 98 -17.51 20.74 -4.85
CA SER A 98 -18.85 20.69 -5.44
C SER A 98 -18.95 21.46 -6.75
N ASP A 99 -18.13 22.49 -6.90
CA ASP A 99 -18.13 23.36 -8.08
C ASP A 99 -17.11 22.87 -9.13
N ASN A 100 -16.20 21.97 -8.74
CA ASN A 100 -15.21 21.38 -9.64
C ASN A 100 -14.80 19.95 -9.24
N PRO A 101 -15.35 18.91 -9.89
CA PRO A 101 -14.99 17.52 -9.61
C PRO A 101 -13.52 17.18 -9.94
N PHE A 102 -12.79 18.07 -10.63
CA PHE A 102 -11.34 17.95 -10.88
C PHE A 102 -10.48 18.66 -9.83
N ASN A 103 -11.04 18.98 -8.68
CA ASN A 103 -10.31 19.48 -7.53
C ASN A 103 -10.75 18.70 -6.29
N SER A 104 -9.79 18.12 -5.58
CA SER A 104 -10.04 17.44 -4.31
C SER A 104 -9.25 18.09 -3.19
N THR A 105 -9.69 17.87 -1.96
CA THR A 105 -8.98 18.28 -0.75
C THR A 105 -9.11 17.17 0.29
N CYS A 106 -7.98 16.81 0.89
CA CYS A 106 -7.91 15.92 2.04
C CYS A 106 -7.57 16.72 3.29
N ASN A 107 -7.94 16.24 4.47
CA ASN A 107 -7.59 16.92 5.72
C ASN A 107 -6.15 16.60 6.12
N THR A 108 -5.22 17.49 5.77
CA THR A 108 -3.78 17.32 6.04
C THR A 108 -3.33 17.87 7.40
N SER A 109 -4.27 18.24 8.28
CA SER A 109 -3.91 18.78 9.60
C SER A 109 -3.28 17.71 10.49
N ALA A 110 -2.25 18.07 11.26
CA ALA A 110 -1.60 17.17 12.21
C ALA A 110 -2.62 16.48 13.15
N ALA A 111 -3.60 17.24 13.65
CA ALA A 111 -4.66 16.70 14.51
C ALA A 111 -5.53 15.64 13.83
N PHE A 112 -5.75 15.73 12.53
CA PHE A 112 -6.49 14.70 11.79
C PHE A 112 -5.62 13.48 11.48
N LEU A 113 -4.35 13.70 11.13
CA LEU A 113 -3.39 12.60 10.96
C LEU A 113 -3.21 11.82 12.28
N GLU A 114 -3.16 12.50 13.43
CA GLU A 114 -3.15 11.86 14.75
C GLU A 114 -4.41 11.03 15.02
N GLN A 115 -5.60 11.50 14.63
CA GLN A 115 -6.84 10.73 14.73
C GLN A 115 -6.78 9.44 13.90
N CYS A 116 -6.27 9.51 12.67
CA CYS A 116 -6.09 8.31 11.85
C CYS A 116 -4.94 7.41 12.33
N GLY A 117 -3.91 7.97 12.96
CA GLY A 117 -2.91 7.20 13.69
C GLY A 117 -3.55 6.38 14.81
N ALA A 118 -4.38 7.02 15.64
CA ALA A 118 -5.11 6.36 16.71
C ALA A 118 -6.06 5.27 16.18
N TYR A 119 -6.77 5.52 15.08
CA TYR A 119 -7.61 4.52 14.40
C TYR A 119 -6.80 3.28 13.97
N ALA A 120 -5.62 3.49 13.40
CA ALA A 120 -4.74 2.42 12.95
C ALA A 120 -3.89 1.78 14.07
N GLY A 121 -3.97 2.30 15.31
CA GLY A 121 -3.17 1.83 16.44
C GLY A 121 -1.69 2.18 16.32
N ILE A 122 -1.36 3.30 15.66
CA ILE A 122 0.01 3.79 15.45
C ILE A 122 0.16 5.24 15.94
N ASP A 123 1.40 5.68 16.13
CA ASP A 123 1.74 7.08 16.36
C ASP A 123 1.80 7.81 15.00
N ALA A 124 1.09 8.93 14.83
CA ALA A 124 1.14 9.67 13.57
C ALA A 124 2.35 10.61 13.46
N ALA A 125 3.07 10.88 14.56
CA ALA A 125 4.18 11.84 14.56
C ALA A 125 5.25 11.56 13.50
N PRO A 126 5.68 10.30 13.23
CA PRO A 126 6.61 10.01 12.14
C PRO A 126 6.05 10.28 10.75
N ILE A 127 4.72 10.16 10.56
CA ILE A 127 4.05 10.46 9.28
C ILE A 127 4.03 11.97 9.05
N ILE A 128 3.65 12.73 10.08
CA ILE A 128 3.62 14.21 10.07
C ILE A 128 5.02 14.75 9.79
N ALA A 129 6.04 14.28 10.53
CA ALA A 129 7.42 14.71 10.35
C ALA A 129 7.95 14.39 8.94
N CYS A 130 7.56 13.25 8.36
CA CYS A 130 7.89 12.91 6.98
C CYS A 130 7.27 13.90 5.99
N PHE A 131 5.99 14.22 6.14
CA PHE A 131 5.27 15.14 5.25
C PHE A 131 5.79 16.58 5.35
N GLU A 132 6.25 16.99 6.53
CA GLU A 132 6.91 18.29 6.74
C GLU A 132 8.34 18.35 6.17
N ASP A 133 9.01 17.19 5.99
CA ASP A 133 10.29 17.09 5.30
C ASP A 133 10.08 17.05 3.79
N ALA A 134 10.19 18.22 3.16
CA ALA A 134 10.03 18.37 1.71
C ALA A 134 11.03 17.53 0.89
N THR A 135 12.23 17.25 1.42
CA THR A 135 13.24 16.47 0.70
C THR A 135 12.87 14.99 0.73
N LEU A 136 12.50 14.47 1.90
CA LEU A 136 12.05 13.10 2.04
C LEU A 136 10.75 12.86 1.27
N THR A 137 9.76 13.76 1.41
CA THR A 137 8.50 13.67 0.67
C THR A 137 8.72 13.61 -0.83
N ALA A 138 9.54 14.50 -1.39
CA ALA A 138 9.86 14.49 -2.82
C ALA A 138 10.55 13.19 -3.27
N GLN A 139 11.40 12.58 -2.44
CA GLN A 139 12.03 11.29 -2.74
C GLN A 139 11.02 10.14 -2.77
N LEU A 140 10.05 10.13 -1.84
CA LEU A 140 9.01 9.11 -1.78
C LEU A 140 8.03 9.24 -2.96
N ASP A 141 7.62 10.46 -3.29
CA ASP A 141 6.78 10.76 -4.44
C ASP A 141 7.47 10.35 -5.75
N LEU A 142 8.76 10.67 -5.90
CA LEU A 142 9.57 10.22 -7.03
C LEU A 142 9.60 8.68 -7.15
N ALA A 143 9.78 7.98 -6.02
CA ALA A 143 9.77 6.51 -6.01
C ALA A 143 8.41 5.92 -6.40
N ALA A 144 7.30 6.57 -6.01
CA ALA A 144 5.95 6.19 -6.41
C ALA A 144 5.68 6.47 -7.90
N ALA A 145 6.18 7.60 -8.42
CA ALA A 145 6.13 7.94 -9.84
C ALA A 145 6.88 6.92 -10.70
N HIS A 146 8.09 6.50 -10.31
CA HIS A 146 8.84 5.46 -11.01
C HIS A 146 8.09 4.13 -11.06
N GLN A 147 7.52 3.70 -9.93
CA GLN A 147 6.73 2.46 -9.88
C GLN A 147 5.50 2.54 -10.78
N THR A 148 4.80 3.67 -10.80
CA THR A 148 3.62 3.85 -11.64
C THR A 148 3.98 3.96 -13.11
N ALA A 149 5.03 4.73 -13.45
CA ALA A 149 5.48 4.90 -14.83
C ALA A 149 5.90 3.56 -15.44
N ALA A 150 6.53 2.66 -14.67
CA ALA A 150 6.92 1.33 -15.11
C ALA A 150 5.73 0.43 -15.56
N LEU A 151 4.49 0.77 -15.17
CA LEU A 151 3.28 0.11 -15.70
C LEU A 151 2.96 0.57 -17.14
N GLY A 152 3.60 1.64 -17.60
CA GLY A 152 3.42 2.22 -18.92
C GLY A 152 1.98 2.63 -19.20
N THR A 153 1.58 2.49 -20.46
CA THR A 153 0.23 2.85 -20.93
C THR A 153 -0.81 1.76 -20.64
N SER A 154 -0.42 0.63 -20.04
CA SER A 154 -1.36 -0.43 -19.65
C SER A 154 -2.28 0.00 -18.52
N LYS A 155 -1.80 0.89 -17.63
CA LYS A 155 -2.63 1.52 -16.60
C LYS A 155 -3.62 2.50 -17.24
N LEU A 156 -4.88 2.09 -17.32
CA LEU A 156 -5.95 2.89 -17.93
C LEU A 156 -6.64 3.86 -16.95
N GLY A 157 -6.30 3.82 -15.67
CA GLY A 157 -6.91 4.67 -14.65
C GLY A 157 -6.56 4.19 -13.26
N THR A 158 -7.34 4.64 -12.29
CA THR A 158 -7.27 4.21 -10.90
C THR A 158 -8.67 3.86 -10.37
N PRO A 159 -8.78 2.93 -9.42
CA PRO A 159 -7.70 2.05 -8.95
C PRO A 159 -7.18 1.11 -10.05
N TRP A 160 -5.87 0.81 -10.04
CA TRP A 160 -5.28 -0.21 -10.91
C TRP A 160 -4.77 -1.34 -10.04
N VAL A 161 -5.46 -2.47 -10.05
CA VAL A 161 -5.22 -3.58 -9.13
C VAL A 161 -4.54 -4.73 -9.88
N LEU A 162 -3.47 -5.26 -9.30
CA LEU A 162 -2.79 -6.44 -9.82
C LEU A 162 -2.94 -7.59 -8.82
N VAL A 163 -3.33 -8.77 -9.31
CA VAL A 163 -3.31 -10.03 -8.55
C VAL A 163 -2.19 -10.89 -9.12
N ASN A 164 -1.15 -11.15 -8.33
CA ASN A 164 0.07 -11.84 -8.79
C ASN A 164 0.75 -11.21 -10.02
N GLY A 165 0.66 -9.88 -10.16
CA GLY A 165 1.27 -9.14 -11.27
C GLY A 165 0.38 -8.98 -12.50
N GLU A 166 -0.74 -9.71 -12.57
CA GLU A 166 -1.71 -9.59 -13.65
C GLU A 166 -2.79 -8.55 -13.30
N PRO A 167 -3.19 -7.67 -14.24
CA PRO A 167 -4.23 -6.70 -14.00
C PRO A 167 -5.58 -7.36 -13.80
N LEU A 168 -6.33 -6.84 -12.83
CA LEU A 168 -7.70 -7.23 -12.57
C LEU A 168 -8.64 -6.35 -13.41
N ASP A 169 -9.48 -6.97 -14.24
CA ASP A 169 -10.40 -6.25 -15.14
C ASP A 169 -11.49 -5.50 -14.38
N ASP A 170 -12.09 -6.14 -13.37
CA ASP A 170 -13.13 -5.57 -12.51
C ASP A 170 -12.73 -5.70 -11.03
N THR A 171 -12.64 -4.56 -10.34
CA THR A 171 -12.27 -4.56 -8.92
C THR A 171 -13.31 -5.21 -8.01
N ASP A 172 -14.56 -5.35 -8.46
CA ASP A 172 -15.59 -6.07 -7.72
C ASP A 172 -15.25 -7.57 -7.60
N ASP A 173 -14.44 -8.11 -8.52
CA ASP A 173 -13.95 -9.49 -8.52
C ASP A 173 -12.69 -9.69 -7.66
N LEU A 174 -12.24 -8.69 -6.90
CA LEU A 174 -11.00 -8.80 -6.14
C LEU A 174 -11.00 -9.99 -5.16
N LEU A 175 -12.11 -10.19 -4.43
CA LEU A 175 -12.19 -11.28 -3.45
C LEU A 175 -12.13 -12.65 -4.13
N SER A 176 -12.89 -12.85 -5.21
CA SER A 176 -12.88 -14.10 -5.98
C SER A 176 -11.50 -14.33 -6.59
N ALA A 177 -10.91 -13.34 -7.25
CA ALA A 177 -9.59 -13.43 -7.85
C ALA A 177 -8.49 -13.81 -6.84
N VAL A 178 -8.50 -13.21 -5.64
CA VAL A 178 -7.57 -13.56 -4.57
C VAL A 178 -7.79 -14.99 -4.08
N CYS A 179 -9.03 -15.40 -3.92
CA CYS A 179 -9.38 -16.74 -3.48
C CYS A 179 -8.99 -17.82 -4.49
N ASP A 180 -9.20 -17.57 -5.77
CA ASP A 180 -8.78 -18.46 -6.84
C ASP A 180 -7.25 -18.57 -6.91
N ALA A 181 -6.56 -17.43 -6.86
CA ALA A 181 -5.10 -17.38 -6.83
C ALA A 181 -4.49 -18.10 -5.61
N TRP A 182 -5.13 -18.02 -4.45
CA TRP A 182 -4.72 -18.76 -3.26
C TRP A 182 -4.96 -20.25 -3.40
N SER A 183 -6.14 -20.64 -3.86
CA SER A 183 -6.56 -22.04 -3.99
C SER A 183 -5.74 -22.81 -5.02
N ALA A 184 -5.17 -22.12 -6.02
CA ALA A 184 -4.28 -22.70 -7.01
C ALA A 184 -2.89 -23.10 -6.46
N GLN A 185 -2.54 -22.69 -5.24
CA GLN A 185 -1.25 -23.05 -4.62
C GLN A 185 -1.28 -24.49 -4.10
N ASP A 186 -0.18 -25.23 -4.28
CA ASP A 186 -0.07 -26.60 -3.81
C ASP A 186 -0.19 -26.68 -2.28
N GLY A 187 -1.09 -27.54 -1.79
CA GLY A 187 -1.38 -27.70 -0.37
C GLY A 187 -2.10 -26.52 0.30
N ALA A 188 -2.71 -25.61 -0.46
CA ALA A 188 -3.44 -24.48 0.09
C ALA A 188 -4.62 -24.94 0.98
N VAL A 189 -4.69 -24.37 2.19
CA VAL A 189 -5.92 -24.41 3.00
C VAL A 189 -6.70 -23.15 2.66
N VAL A 190 -7.87 -23.31 2.04
CA VAL A 190 -8.71 -22.18 1.60
C VAL A 190 -9.25 -21.43 2.83
N PRO A 191 -9.01 -20.11 2.95
CA PRO A 191 -9.54 -19.32 4.06
C PRO A 191 -11.07 -19.32 4.06
N SER A 192 -11.69 -19.29 5.25
CA SER A 192 -13.15 -19.28 5.40
C SER A 192 -13.83 -18.04 4.79
N GLY A 193 -13.06 -16.99 4.51
CA GLY A 193 -13.55 -15.79 3.82
C GLY A 193 -13.72 -15.97 2.31
N CYS A 194 -13.24 -17.08 1.73
CA CYS A 194 -13.41 -17.36 0.32
C CYS A 194 -14.79 -17.93 0.00
N PRO A 195 -15.41 -17.53 -1.13
CA PRO A 195 -16.67 -18.11 -1.58
C PRO A 195 -16.58 -19.64 -1.67
N GLY A 196 -17.53 -20.34 -1.04
CA GLY A 196 -17.56 -21.80 -1.05
C GLY A 196 -16.50 -22.49 -0.17
N ALA A 197 -15.69 -21.74 0.59
CA ALA A 197 -14.82 -22.34 1.59
C ALA A 197 -15.65 -23.14 2.60
N PRO A 198 -15.21 -24.35 2.99
CA PRO A 198 -15.89 -25.08 4.05
C PRO A 198 -15.90 -24.18 5.29
N VAL A 199 -17.10 -23.92 5.82
CA VAL A 199 -17.25 -23.22 7.10
C VAL A 199 -16.36 -23.91 8.12
N SER A 200 -15.42 -23.15 8.69
CA SER A 200 -14.52 -23.67 9.70
C SER A 200 -15.35 -24.40 10.77
N PRO A 201 -15.04 -25.66 11.09
CA PRO A 201 -15.73 -26.36 12.17
C PRO A 201 -15.40 -25.76 13.55
N TYR A 202 -14.52 -24.75 13.62
CA TYR A 202 -14.24 -24.00 14.83
C TYR A 202 -15.30 -22.93 15.09
N ASP A 203 -16.23 -23.29 15.98
CA ASP A 203 -17.22 -22.41 16.60
C ASP A 203 -16.52 -21.21 17.28
N TRP A 204 -16.87 -20.00 16.85
CA TRP A 204 -16.34 -18.75 17.41
C TRP A 204 -16.69 -18.56 18.89
N LYS A 205 -17.64 -19.34 19.44
CA LYS A 205 -17.96 -19.35 20.88
C LYS A 205 -16.85 -19.93 21.77
N THR A 206 -15.90 -20.70 21.25
CA THR A 206 -14.84 -21.31 22.09
C THR A 206 -13.61 -20.42 22.27
N TRP A 207 -13.58 -19.20 21.73
CA TRP A 207 -12.42 -18.28 21.79
C TRP A 207 -12.39 -17.33 23.01
N GLN A 208 -13.05 -17.70 24.13
CA GLN A 208 -13.05 -16.86 25.35
C GLN A 208 -12.25 -17.37 26.56
N GLU A 209 -11.51 -18.48 26.49
CA GLU A 209 -10.77 -18.95 27.67
C GLU A 209 -9.30 -19.27 27.36
N GLY A 210 -8.51 -18.21 27.16
CA GLY A 210 -7.05 -18.30 27.08
C GLY A 210 -6.31 -17.31 28.00
N ALA A 211 -7.02 -16.48 28.75
CA ALA A 211 -6.44 -15.44 29.60
C ALA A 211 -6.95 -15.55 31.04
N THR A 212 -6.68 -16.67 31.71
CA THR A 212 -6.70 -16.72 33.18
C THR A 212 -5.31 -17.07 33.69
N LEU A 213 -4.59 -16.05 34.15
CA LEU A 213 -3.44 -16.20 35.05
C LEU A 213 -3.94 -16.88 36.33
N GLY A 214 -3.63 -18.17 36.49
CA GLY A 214 -3.99 -18.93 37.68
C GLY A 214 -3.19 -18.45 38.90
N VAL A 215 -3.80 -17.62 39.75
CA VAL A 215 -3.36 -17.43 41.14
C VAL A 215 -4.02 -18.54 41.98
N GLY A 216 -3.35 -19.69 42.06
CA GLY A 216 -3.75 -20.77 42.95
C GLY A 216 -3.12 -20.61 44.33
N ILE A 217 -3.93 -20.25 45.32
CA ILE A 217 -3.56 -20.30 46.74
C ILE A 217 -3.83 -21.73 47.24
N GLY A 218 -2.79 -22.44 47.67
CA GLY A 218 -2.92 -23.76 48.28
C GLY A 218 -1.63 -24.16 48.96
N GLY A 219 -1.57 -24.03 50.29
CA GLY A 219 -0.42 -24.36 51.10
C GLY A 219 -0.18 -25.87 51.25
N GLY A 220 1.09 -26.25 51.39
CA GLY A 220 1.50 -27.61 51.75
C GLY A 220 2.95 -27.90 51.42
N LEU A 221 3.81 -27.82 52.43
CA LEU A 221 5.24 -28.14 52.46
C LEU A 221 5.56 -29.56 51.94
N LEU A 222 6.57 -29.73 51.07
CA LEU A 222 7.66 -30.72 51.19
C LEU A 222 8.66 -30.66 50.03
N LEU A 223 9.94 -30.85 50.38
CA LEU A 223 11.18 -30.75 49.60
C LEU A 223 11.24 -31.63 48.33
N GLY A 224 11.97 -31.16 47.30
CA GLY A 224 12.58 -32.04 46.30
C GLY A 224 12.96 -31.34 44.98
N LEU A 225 14.27 -31.29 44.69
CA LEU A 225 14.92 -30.91 43.43
C LEU A 225 14.27 -31.55 42.19
N LEU A 226 14.06 -30.79 41.10
CA LEU A 226 14.48 -31.13 39.72
C LEU A 226 14.14 -30.02 38.72
N VAL A 227 15.17 -29.64 37.96
CA VAL A 227 15.16 -28.69 36.84
C VAL A 227 14.49 -29.31 35.62
N ALA A 228 13.65 -28.54 34.91
CA ALA A 228 13.52 -28.68 33.45
C ALA A 228 13.00 -27.38 32.82
N LEU A 229 13.91 -26.68 32.15
CA LEU A 229 13.63 -25.64 31.18
C LEU A 229 13.05 -26.32 29.93
N PHE A 230 11.87 -25.91 29.45
CA PHE A 230 11.43 -26.26 28.09
C PHE A 230 11.12 -24.98 27.30
N VAL A 231 12.08 -24.62 26.45
CA VAL A 231 11.92 -23.73 25.31
C VAL A 231 11.27 -24.54 24.19
N VAL A 232 10.07 -24.16 23.73
CA VAL A 232 9.50 -24.72 22.50
C VAL A 232 9.83 -23.79 21.35
N ARG A 233 10.79 -24.22 20.51
CA ARG A 233 11.08 -23.65 19.19
C ARG A 233 10.40 -24.49 18.13
N CYS A 234 9.49 -23.90 17.36
CA CYS A 234 9.06 -24.47 16.08
C CYS A 234 9.93 -23.89 14.95
N ARG A 235 10.76 -24.74 14.33
CA ARG A 235 11.51 -24.43 13.11
C ARG A 235 11.06 -25.42 12.03
N ARG A 236 10.57 -24.95 10.88
CA ARG A 236 10.48 -25.79 9.67
C ARG A 236 11.88 -26.00 9.12
N LYS A 237 12.15 -27.24 8.69
CA LYS A 237 13.41 -27.74 8.13
C LYS A 237 13.68 -27.02 6.80
N LYS A 238 14.89 -26.48 6.65
CA LYS A 238 15.44 -25.97 5.39
C LYS A 238 16.20 -27.14 4.75
N GLU A 239 15.85 -27.54 3.53
CA GLU A 239 16.74 -28.37 2.73
C GLU A 239 17.81 -27.48 2.09
N SER A 240 19.04 -27.98 2.12
CA SER A 240 20.27 -27.29 1.75
C SER A 240 20.83 -27.88 0.47
N GLY A 241 21.11 -27.05 -0.54
CA GLY A 241 21.90 -27.45 -1.70
C GLY A 241 22.08 -26.37 -2.76
N ALA A 242 23.20 -25.63 -2.65
CA ALA A 242 23.97 -24.93 -3.69
C ALA A 242 23.32 -23.83 -4.58
N GLY A 243 23.79 -22.60 -4.38
CA GLY A 243 24.26 -21.71 -5.46
C GLY A 243 23.21 -21.06 -6.38
N GLY A 244 22.83 -19.83 -6.04
CA GLY A 244 22.02 -18.93 -6.86
C GLY A 244 20.93 -18.30 -6.00
N VAL A 245 20.91 -16.98 -5.86
CA VAL A 245 19.82 -16.25 -5.19
C VAL A 245 18.58 -16.38 -6.10
N PRO A 246 17.54 -17.15 -5.74
CA PRO A 246 16.30 -17.13 -6.48
C PRO A 246 15.50 -15.95 -5.96
N LEU A 247 15.10 -15.05 -6.85
CA LEU A 247 14.03 -14.09 -6.58
C LEU A 247 12.82 -14.89 -6.09
N LEU A 248 12.34 -14.61 -4.88
CA LEU A 248 11.17 -15.28 -4.32
C LEU A 248 9.96 -14.96 -5.20
N PRO A 249 9.20 -15.96 -5.69
CA PRO A 249 7.90 -15.71 -6.31
C PRO A 249 6.93 -15.34 -5.18
N GLY A 250 6.46 -14.10 -5.17
CA GLY A 250 5.55 -13.63 -4.13
C GLY A 250 5.51 -12.11 -3.90
N GLU A 251 6.25 -11.31 -4.66
CA GLU A 251 5.96 -9.87 -4.71
C GLU A 251 4.67 -9.66 -5.51
N VAL A 252 3.54 -9.60 -4.79
CA VAL A 252 2.32 -8.99 -5.32
C VAL A 252 2.66 -7.52 -5.57
N LEU A 253 2.89 -7.16 -6.84
CA LEU A 253 2.98 -5.77 -7.24
C LEU A 253 1.65 -5.10 -6.90
N ARG A 254 1.75 -4.06 -6.08
CA ARG A 254 0.66 -3.53 -5.27
C ARG A 254 -0.08 -2.47 -6.06
N GLY A 255 -1.41 -2.52 -6.05
CA GLY A 255 -2.23 -1.58 -6.80
C GLY A 255 -1.94 -0.11 -6.52
N VAL A 256 -2.15 0.73 -7.53
CA VAL A 256 -2.02 2.19 -7.45
C VAL A 256 -3.31 2.75 -6.83
N ALA A 257 -3.18 3.53 -5.75
CA ALA A 257 -4.28 4.17 -5.05
C ALA A 257 -4.47 5.63 -5.51
N PHE A 258 -5.65 6.18 -5.21
CA PHE A 258 -6.37 7.35 -5.75
C PHE A 258 -6.99 7.17 -7.14
#